data_AF-A0A527VZG1-F1
#
_entry.id   AF-A0A527VZG1-F1
#
_cell.length_a   1.000
_cell.length_b   1.000
_cell.length_c   1.000
_cell.angle_alpha   90.00
_cell.angle_beta   90.00
_cell.angle_gamma   90.00
#
_symmetry.space_group_name_H-M   'P 1'
#
loop_
_entity.id
_entity.type
_entity.pdbx_description
1 polymer ?
#
loop_
_entity_poly.entity_id
_entity_poly.type
_entity_poly.pdbx_seq_one_letter_code
_entity_poly.pdbx_strand_id
1 'polypeptide(L)'
;FAIRPEKIKVSSKKPADAVNALEGEVYDVAYLGDMTVYHIKLDDGQIVRASALNASRVTEDPLTWNDRAWVSFRPDAGVVLTR
;
A
#
# COMPACT_ATOMS: atom_id res chain seq x y z
N PHE A 1 -15.69 -5.83 3.00
CA PHE A 1 -14.49 -5.83 3.88
C PHE A 1 -13.71 -4.56 3.57
N ALA A 2 -13.26 -3.82 4.58
CA ALA A 2 -12.40 -2.66 4.36
C ALA A 2 -11.17 -2.74 5.26
N ILE A 3 -10.04 -2.30 4.73
CA ILE A 3 -8.78 -2.23 5.43
C ILE A 3 -8.43 -0.76 5.52
N ARG A 4 -7.99 -0.32 6.71
CA ARG A 4 -7.57 1.07 6.87
C ARG A 4 -6.24 1.31 6.13
N PRO A 5 -6.08 2.43 5.40
CA PRO A 5 -4.87 2.70 4.63
C PRO A 5 -3.56 2.56 5.39
N GLU A 6 -3.53 2.93 6.67
CA GLU A 6 -2.35 2.86 7.54
C GLU A 6 -1.97 1.43 7.97
N LYS A 7 -2.86 0.45 7.75
CA LYS A 7 -2.59 -0.98 7.97
C LYS A 7 -2.02 -1.67 6.73
N ILE A 8 -1.91 -0.95 5.62
CA ILE A 8 -1.40 -1.44 4.35
C ILE A 8 0.06 -1.04 4.21
N LYS A 9 0.92 -2.02 3.91
CA LYS A 9 2.32 -1.80 3.58
C LYS A 9 2.51 -1.77 2.07
N VAL A 10 3.38 -0.87 1.61
CA VAL A 10 3.81 -0.77 0.21
C VAL A 10 5.31 -1.06 0.14
N SER A 11 5.73 -1.92 -0.79
CA SER A 11 7.13 -2.27 -1.01
C SER A 11 7.45 -2.47 -2.49
N SER A 12 8.70 -2.21 -2.90
CA SER A 12 9.17 -2.47 -4.27
C SER A 12 9.33 -3.96 -4.56
N LYS A 13 9.57 -4.77 -3.52
CA LYS A 13 9.75 -6.22 -3.62
C LYS A 13 8.55 -6.94 -3.02
N LYS A 14 8.24 -8.12 -3.58
CA LYS A 14 7.22 -9.00 -3.02
C LYS A 14 7.60 -9.41 -1.58
N PRO A 15 6.75 -9.18 -0.58
CA PRO A 15 7.01 -9.63 0.78
C PRO A 15 6.96 -11.16 0.87
N ALA A 16 7.99 -11.77 1.48
CA ALA A 16 8.17 -13.22 1.51
C ALA A 16 7.05 -13.95 2.28
N ASP A 17 6.62 -13.41 3.42
CA ASP A 17 5.70 -14.09 4.35
C ASP A 17 4.31 -13.43 4.43
N ALA A 18 3.94 -12.64 3.43
CA ALA A 18 2.64 -11.98 3.41
C ALA A 18 1.55 -12.92 2.88
N VAL A 19 0.56 -13.21 3.72
CA VAL A 19 -0.64 -13.97 3.32
C VAL A 19 -1.48 -13.19 2.30
N ASN A 20 -1.66 -11.89 2.52
CA ASN A 20 -2.32 -11.01 1.58
C ASN A 20 -1.28 -10.11 0.93
N ALA A 21 -1.00 -10.37 -0.35
CA ALA A 21 -0.10 -9.58 -1.16
C ALA A 21 -0.66 -9.44 -2.59
N LEU A 22 -0.73 -8.22 -3.06
CA LEU A 22 -1.23 -7.86 -4.39
C LEU A 22 -0.18 -6.97 -5.05
N GLU A 23 0.00 -7.09 -6.35
CA GLU A 23 0.87 -6.20 -7.11
C GLU A 23 0.03 -5.21 -7.91
N GLY A 24 0.57 -4.01 -8.08
CA GLY A 24 0.00 -2.98 -8.93
C GLY A 24 1.02 -1.92 -9.28
N GLU A 25 0.54 -0.84 -9.86
CA GLU A 25 1.33 0.31 -10.26
C GLU A 25 1.08 1.50 -9.32
N VAL A 26 2.13 2.22 -8.96
CA VAL A 26 2.02 3.52 -8.27
C VAL A 26 1.43 4.54 -9.24
N TYR A 27 0.11 4.71 -9.15
CA TYR A 27 -0.65 5.61 -10.01
C TYR A 27 -0.61 7.06 -9.53
N ASP A 28 -0.56 7.27 -8.20
CA ASP A 28 -0.45 8.60 -7.60
C ASP A 28 0.25 8.55 -6.24
N VAL A 29 0.98 9.62 -5.92
CA VAL A 29 1.70 9.81 -4.66
C VAL A 29 1.41 11.21 -4.13
N ALA A 30 0.70 11.26 -3.00
CA ALA A 30 0.37 12.51 -2.32
C ALA A 30 1.15 12.64 -1.02
N TYR A 31 1.68 13.84 -0.75
CA TYR A 31 2.37 14.15 0.49
C TYR A 31 1.44 14.94 1.40
N LEU A 32 1.20 14.43 2.60
CA LEU A 32 0.33 15.05 3.60
C LEU A 32 1.10 15.20 4.91
N GLY A 33 1.80 16.32 5.06
CA GLY A 33 2.58 16.62 6.26
C GLY A 33 3.66 15.57 6.52
N ASP A 34 3.46 14.76 7.56
CA ASP A 34 4.38 13.72 8.02
C ASP A 34 4.14 12.34 7.38
N MET A 35 3.14 12.22 6.50
CA MET A 35 2.83 11.00 5.79
C MET A 35 2.83 11.18 4.27
N THR A 36 3.03 10.06 3.60
CA THR A 36 2.79 9.94 2.16
C THR A 36 1.69 8.92 1.93
N VAL A 37 0.80 9.26 1.01
CA VAL A 37 -0.30 8.43 0.57
C VAL A 37 0.03 7.92 -0.83
N TYR A 38 0.01 6.60 -0.98
CA TYR A 38 0.14 5.91 -2.24
C TYR A 38 -1.24 5.49 -2.74
N HIS A 39 -1.52 5.80 -4.00
CA HIS A 39 -2.60 5.20 -4.77
C HIS A 39 -2.01 4.13 -5.68
N ILE A 40 -2.25 2.87 -5.35
CA ILE A 40 -1.79 1.73 -6.16
C ILE A 40 -2.95 1.26 -7.01
N LYS A 41 -2.77 1.26 -8.33
CA LYS A 41 -3.70 0.68 -9.28
C LYS A 41 -3.34 -0.78 -9.50
N LEU A 42 -4.20 -1.67 -9.03
CA LEU A 42 -4.06 -3.11 -9.27
C LEU A 42 -4.33 -3.45 -10.73
N ASP A 43 -3.88 -4.63 -11.16
CA ASP A 43 -4.03 -5.08 -12.55
C ASP A 43 -5.50 -5.26 -12.97
N ASP A 44 -6.41 -5.46 -12.02
CA ASP A 44 -7.86 -5.51 -12.25
C ASP A 44 -8.54 -4.12 -12.31
N GLY A 45 -7.75 -3.04 -12.17
CA GLY A 45 -8.19 -1.66 -12.22
C GLY A 45 -8.65 -1.08 -10.89
N GLN A 46 -8.72 -1.86 -9.81
CA GLN A 46 -9.05 -1.34 -8.48
C GLN A 46 -7.94 -0.44 -7.94
N ILE A 47 -8.31 0.65 -7.24
CA ILE A 47 -7.37 1.56 -6.60
C ILE A 47 -7.29 1.24 -5.10
N VAL A 48 -6.11 0.86 -4.64
CA VAL A 48 -5.80 0.69 -3.23
C VAL A 48 -5.09 1.92 -2.69
N ARG A 49 -5.57 2.43 -1.56
CA ARG A 49 -4.95 3.55 -0.83
C ARG A 49 -4.13 3.02 0.34
N ALA A 50 -2.88 3.43 0.44
CA ALA A 50 -1.99 3.10 1.54
C ALA A 50 -1.32 4.37 2.07
N SER A 51 -1.18 4.51 3.39
CA SER A 51 -0.48 5.63 4.01
C SER A 51 0.74 5.17 4.78
N ALA A 52 1.86 5.84 4.57
CA ALA A 52 3.13 5.56 5.23
C ALA A 52 3.68 6.82 5.90
N LEU A 53 4.08 6.71 7.18
CA LEU A 53 4.76 7.80 7.87
C LEU A 53 6.15 7.99 7.29
N ASN A 54 6.55 9.23 7.03
CA ASN A 54 7.86 9.58 6.46
C ASN A 54 9.00 9.08 7.35
N ALA A 55 8.86 9.17 8.68
CA ALA A 55 9.84 8.68 9.64
C ALA A 55 10.02 7.14 9.63
N SER A 56 8.98 6.41 9.21
CA SER A 56 9.01 4.95 9.11
C SER A 56 9.50 4.44 7.74
N ARG A 57 9.82 5.36 6.82
CA ARG A 57 10.26 5.03 5.46
C ARG A 57 11.74 4.61 5.49
N VAL A 58 11.97 3.39 5.93
CA VAL A 58 13.24 2.68 5.73
C VAL A 58 13.02 1.73 4.55
N THR A 59 13.07 2.26 3.34
CA THR A 59 12.99 1.45 2.11
C THR A 59 14.29 1.63 1.36
N GLU A 60 15.00 0.53 1.09
CA GLU A 60 16.24 0.54 0.30
C GLU A 60 16.01 1.05 -1.13
N ASP A 61 14.78 0.86 -1.66
CA ASP A 61 14.34 1.34 -2.97
C ASP A 61 13.09 2.21 -2.83
N PRO A 62 13.20 3.55 -2.95
CA PRO A 62 12.05 4.44 -2.87
C PRO A 62 11.16 4.29 -4.11
N LEU A 63 9.87 4.02 -3.88
CA LEU A 63 8.86 3.96 -4.92
C LEU A 63 8.44 5.37 -5.38
N THR A 64 8.36 5.54 -6.69
CA THR A 64 7.86 6.73 -7.39
C THR A 64 6.75 6.36 -8.38
N TRP A 65 6.23 7.36 -9.08
CA TRP A 65 5.20 7.24 -10.10
C TRP A 65 5.54 6.17 -11.16
N ASN A 66 4.51 5.42 -11.57
CA ASN A 66 4.57 4.32 -12.55
C ASN A 66 5.42 3.10 -12.12
N ASP A 67 5.99 3.08 -10.91
CA ASP A 67 6.70 1.91 -10.42
C ASP A 67 5.73 0.77 -10.12
N ARG A 68 6.21 -0.47 -10.31
CA ARG A 68 5.52 -1.65 -9.78
C ARG A 68 5.75 -1.74 -8.28
N ALA A 69 4.66 -1.93 -7.56
CA ALA A 69 4.66 -1.99 -6.11
C ALA A 69 3.80 -3.14 -5.60
N TRP A 70 4.24 -3.72 -4.49
CA TRP A 70 3.52 -4.72 -3.74
C TRP A 70 2.78 -4.07 -2.58
N VAL A 71 1.50 -4.38 -2.50
CA VAL A 71 0.59 -4.01 -1.43
C VAL A 71 0.39 -5.24 -0.56
N SER A 72 0.62 -5.11 0.75
CA SER A 72 0.39 -6.21 1.68
C SER A 72 -0.26 -5.75 2.98
N PHE A 73 -1.00 -6.66 3.61
CA PHE A 73 -1.65 -6.41 4.88
C PHE A 73 -1.83 -7.71 5.66
N ARG A 74 -1.90 -7.59 6.99
CA ARG A 74 -2.08 -8.75 7.85
C ARG A 74 -3.49 -9.34 7.70
N PRO A 75 -3.68 -10.66 7.91
CA PRO A 75 -5.00 -11.27 7.86
C PRO A 75 -6.03 -10.64 8.81
N ASP A 76 -5.58 -10.12 9.95
CA ASP A 76 -6.39 -9.47 10.98
C ASP A 76 -6.62 -7.96 10.75
N ALA A 77 -6.13 -7.41 9.63
CA ALA A 77 -6.11 -5.97 9.40
C ALA A 77 -7.44 -5.37 8.90
N GLY A 78 -8.34 -6.20 8.37
CA GLY A 78 -9.59 -5.68 7.82
C GLY A 78 -10.78 -5.85 8.74
N VAL A 79 -11.71 -4.92 8.56
CA VAL A 79 -12.97 -4.85 9.28
C VAL A 79 -14.08 -5.24 8.30
N VAL A 80 -15.01 -6.07 8.77
CA VAL A 80 -16.22 -6.34 8.01
C VAL A 80 -17.14 -5.13 8.17
N LEU A 81 -17.33 -4.36 7.10
CA LEU A 81 -18.41 -3.38 7.08
C LEU A 81 -19.74 -4.12 6.92
N THR A 82 -20.50 -4.18 8.01
CA THR A 82 -21.91 -4.52 7.97
C THR A 82 -22.71 -3.25 7.71
N ARG A 83 -22.92 -2.98 6.43
CA ARG A 83 -23.88 -2.01 5.86
C ARG A 83 -23.52 -0.53 5.90
#